data_AF-A0A7I7PGH2-F1
#
_entry.id   AF-A0A7I7PGH2-F1
#
_cell.length_a   1.000
_cell.length_b   1.000
_cell.length_c   1.000
_cell.angle_alpha   90.00
_cell.angle_beta   90.00
_cell.angle_gamma   90.00
#
_symmetry.space_group_name_H-M   'P 1'
#
loop_
_entity.id
_entity.type
_entity.pdbx_description
1 polymer ?
#
loop_
_entity_poly.entity_id
_entity_poly.type
_entity_poly.pdbx_seq_one_letter_code
_entity_poly.pdbx_strand_id
1 'polypeptide(L)'
;MTDIDSRQRGRDQISALVAAHGAFTQAAVQASQLMAAKGRSKFAAHLDRHRAELNVAIGEFGLWAESFGDWARVDVGPAIHPPLLSRPPAPVTEGRIGADLLISRENLKQRRAGLLSELGKARFVLGTAGLPAEEICAYRRMVRLWAGEAIDLVTGVHRLTLADQYIRRLSRLRAVPHASPAARETGAGLVRQWMEDLEEPDREGELALAETCGYGDFVECYRANTLRCN
;
A
#
# COMPACT_ATOMS: atom_id res chain seq x y z
N MET A 1 26.56 -30.92 -7.84
CA MET A 1 25.20 -30.45 -8.12
C MET A 1 24.93 -30.79 -9.58
N THR A 2 23.96 -31.65 -9.86
CA THR A 2 23.70 -32.08 -11.24
C THR A 2 22.88 -31.00 -11.98
N ASP A 3 22.94 -30.97 -13.32
CA ASP A 3 22.17 -30.02 -14.17
C ASP A 3 20.65 -30.10 -13.89
N ILE A 4 20.16 -31.28 -13.48
CA ILE A 4 18.75 -31.53 -13.11
C ILE A 4 18.36 -30.77 -11.83
N ASP A 5 19.21 -30.77 -10.79
CA ASP A 5 18.95 -30.06 -9.53
C ASP A 5 18.90 -28.54 -9.74
N SER A 6 19.74 -28.03 -10.65
CA SER A 6 19.80 -26.60 -10.99
C SER A 6 18.51 -26.13 -11.68
N ARG A 7 18.01 -26.92 -12.65
CA ARG A 7 16.77 -26.60 -13.36
C ARG A 7 15.55 -26.65 -12.45
N GLN A 8 15.44 -27.67 -11.59
CA GLN A 8 14.31 -27.75 -10.65
C GLN A 8 14.28 -26.54 -9.71
N ARG A 9 15.44 -26.16 -9.16
CA ARG A 9 15.56 -24.99 -8.29
C ARG A 9 15.19 -23.69 -9.00
N GLY A 10 15.54 -23.56 -10.29
CA GLY A 10 15.11 -22.45 -11.14
C GLY A 10 13.59 -22.40 -11.30
N ARG A 11 12.94 -23.55 -11.58
CA ARG A 11 11.49 -23.66 -11.71
C ARG A 11 10.75 -23.21 -10.46
N ASP A 12 11.21 -23.72 -9.31
CA ASP A 12 10.61 -23.42 -8.01
C ASP A 12 10.72 -21.92 -7.71
N GLN A 13 11.86 -21.31 -8.06
CA GLN A 13 12.09 -19.88 -7.84
C GLN A 13 11.26 -18.98 -8.77
N ILE A 14 11.07 -19.38 -10.03
CA ILE A 14 10.16 -18.69 -10.97
C ILE A 14 8.73 -18.77 -10.44
N SER A 15 8.30 -19.95 -9.99
CA SER A 15 6.97 -20.17 -9.43
C SER A 15 6.73 -19.33 -8.17
N ALA A 16 7.71 -19.27 -7.27
CA ALA A 16 7.67 -18.44 -6.07
C ALA A 16 7.57 -16.94 -6.41
N LEU A 17 8.28 -16.48 -7.44
CA LEU A 17 8.23 -15.10 -7.92
C LEU A 17 6.86 -14.74 -8.51
N VAL A 18 6.28 -15.61 -9.34
CA VAL A 18 4.92 -15.44 -9.90
C VAL A 18 3.89 -15.40 -8.78
N ALA A 19 3.98 -16.30 -7.79
CA ALA A 19 3.10 -16.32 -6.65
C ALA A 19 3.21 -15.03 -5.80
N ALA A 20 4.43 -14.54 -5.55
CA ALA A 20 4.66 -13.31 -4.83
C ALA A 20 4.09 -12.08 -5.58
N HIS A 21 4.23 -12.06 -6.92
CA HIS A 21 3.60 -11.04 -7.74
C HIS A 21 2.08 -11.09 -7.63
N GLY A 22 1.47 -12.26 -7.84
CA GLY A 22 0.02 -12.44 -7.74
C GLY A 22 -0.53 -12.02 -6.37
N ALA A 23 0.21 -12.30 -5.28
CA ALA A 23 -0.16 -11.85 -3.94
C ALA A 23 -0.15 -10.32 -3.80
N PHE A 24 0.80 -9.62 -4.45
CA PHE A 24 0.79 -8.16 -4.51
C PHE A 24 -0.38 -7.63 -5.36
N THR A 25 -0.59 -8.19 -6.55
CA THR A 25 -1.69 -7.81 -7.44
C THR A 25 -3.04 -7.99 -6.74
N GLN A 26 -3.24 -9.09 -6.00
CA GLN A 26 -4.46 -9.31 -5.23
C GLN A 26 -4.64 -8.27 -4.12
N ALA A 27 -3.57 -7.90 -3.40
CA ALA A 27 -3.64 -6.83 -2.41
C ALA A 27 -4.00 -5.47 -3.05
N ALA A 28 -3.50 -5.18 -4.25
CA ALA A 28 -3.86 -3.97 -5.00
C ALA A 28 -5.33 -3.98 -5.45
N VAL A 29 -5.87 -5.13 -5.89
CA VAL A 29 -7.29 -5.30 -6.21
C VAL A 29 -8.15 -5.05 -4.97
N GLN A 30 -7.80 -5.64 -3.83
CA GLN A 30 -8.51 -5.43 -2.56
C GLN A 30 -8.52 -3.97 -2.14
N ALA A 31 -7.39 -3.27 -2.26
CA ALA A 31 -7.28 -1.85 -1.99
C ALA A 31 -8.15 -1.01 -2.95
N SER A 32 -8.16 -1.33 -4.25
CA SER A 32 -9.01 -0.68 -5.25
C SER A 32 -10.49 -0.84 -4.91
N GLN A 33 -10.92 -2.06 -4.59
CA GLN A 33 -12.29 -2.37 -4.19
C GLN A 33 -12.70 -1.63 -2.92
N LEU A 34 -11.81 -1.57 -1.92
CA LEU A 34 -12.04 -0.81 -0.69
C LEU A 34 -12.24 0.68 -0.98
N MET A 35 -11.38 1.28 -1.81
CA MET A 35 -11.50 2.68 -2.20
C MET A 35 -12.80 2.95 -2.98
N ALA A 36 -13.14 2.09 -3.93
CA ALA A 36 -14.37 2.21 -4.72
C ALA A 36 -15.63 2.12 -3.84
N ALA A 37 -15.70 1.13 -2.94
CA ALA A 37 -16.80 0.93 -2.00
C ALA A 37 -17.03 2.12 -1.06
N LYS A 38 -16.03 2.98 -0.90
CA LYS A 38 -16.06 4.14 0.00
C LYS A 38 -16.12 5.47 -0.76
N GLY A 39 -16.54 5.46 -2.03
CA GLY A 39 -16.74 6.67 -2.83
C GLY A 39 -15.46 7.31 -3.38
N ARG A 40 -14.32 6.60 -3.33
CA ARG A 40 -13.02 7.06 -3.86
C ARG A 40 -12.72 6.44 -5.23
N SER A 41 -13.74 6.32 -6.09
CA SER A 41 -13.69 5.61 -7.38
C SER A 41 -12.60 6.09 -8.34
N LYS A 42 -12.29 7.40 -8.36
CA LYS A 42 -11.19 7.95 -9.17
C LYS A 42 -9.81 7.42 -8.72
N PHE A 43 -9.60 7.30 -7.41
CA PHE A 43 -8.35 6.75 -6.87
C PHE A 43 -8.29 5.23 -7.08
N ALA A 44 -9.42 4.52 -6.96
CA ALA A 44 -9.52 3.10 -7.31
C ALA A 44 -9.11 2.86 -8.77
N ALA A 45 -9.64 3.64 -9.72
CA ALA A 45 -9.26 3.55 -11.12
C ALA A 45 -7.77 3.86 -11.37
N HIS A 46 -7.19 4.80 -10.61
CA HIS A 46 -5.75 5.10 -10.70
C HIS A 46 -4.90 3.93 -10.19
N LEU A 47 -5.32 3.28 -9.10
CA LEU A 47 -4.63 2.09 -8.58
C LEU A 47 -4.69 0.93 -9.58
N ASP A 48 -5.85 0.73 -10.22
CA ASP A 48 -5.99 -0.29 -11.25
C ASP A 48 -5.09 -0.05 -12.46
N ARG A 49 -4.77 1.21 -12.77
CA ARG A 49 -3.77 1.53 -13.79
C ARG A 49 -2.37 1.09 -13.37
N HIS A 50 -1.91 1.39 -12.15
CA HIS A 50 -0.61 0.91 -11.67
C HIS A 50 -0.53 -0.62 -11.61
N ARG A 51 -1.64 -1.26 -11.25
CA ARG A 51 -1.77 -2.73 -11.31
C ARG A 51 -1.62 -3.25 -12.74
N ALA A 52 -2.20 -2.58 -13.74
CA ALA A 52 -2.05 -2.97 -15.14
C ALA A 52 -0.57 -2.89 -15.61
N GLU A 53 0.18 -1.88 -15.19
CA GLU A 53 1.62 -1.78 -15.49
C GLU A 53 2.42 -2.94 -14.88
N LEU A 54 2.08 -3.36 -13.66
CA LEU A 54 2.66 -4.56 -13.04
C LEU A 54 2.29 -5.84 -13.80
N ASN A 55 1.05 -5.94 -14.28
CA ASN A 55 0.60 -7.07 -15.09
C ASN A 55 1.38 -7.20 -16.41
N VAL A 56 1.73 -6.08 -17.05
CA VAL A 56 2.60 -6.09 -18.23
C VAL A 56 3.98 -6.65 -17.85
N ALA A 57 4.58 -6.16 -16.76
CA ALA A 57 5.90 -6.59 -16.32
C ALA A 57 5.97 -8.09 -15.98
N ILE A 58 4.95 -8.67 -15.34
CA ILE A 58 4.93 -10.13 -15.08
C ILE A 58 4.68 -10.95 -16.36
N GLY A 59 3.92 -10.40 -17.32
CA GLY A 59 3.74 -11.02 -18.63
C GLY A 59 5.04 -11.08 -19.43
N GLU A 60 5.78 -9.97 -19.47
CA GLU A 60 7.12 -9.90 -20.09
C GLU A 60 8.10 -10.86 -19.41
N PHE A 61 8.08 -10.93 -18.08
CA PHE A 61 8.86 -11.90 -17.32
C PHE A 61 8.51 -13.35 -17.67
N GLY A 62 7.22 -13.66 -17.84
CA GLY A 62 6.76 -14.98 -18.27
C GLY A 62 7.33 -15.36 -19.64
N LEU A 63 7.21 -14.47 -20.63
CA LEU A 63 7.77 -14.68 -21.98
C LEU A 63 9.29 -14.85 -21.95
N TRP A 64 9.98 -14.05 -21.14
CA TRP A 64 11.42 -14.18 -20.93
C TRP A 64 11.77 -15.56 -20.35
N ALA A 65 11.07 -16.01 -19.30
CA ALA A 65 11.33 -17.30 -18.68
C ALA A 65 11.11 -18.48 -19.65
N GLU A 66 10.09 -18.40 -20.50
CA GLU A 66 9.78 -19.42 -21.52
C GLU A 66 10.80 -19.43 -22.67
N SER A 67 11.50 -18.33 -22.94
CA SER A 67 12.50 -18.24 -24.02
C SER A 67 13.71 -19.16 -23.83
N PHE A 68 13.95 -19.67 -22.62
CA PHE A 68 15.05 -20.58 -22.31
C PHE A 68 14.67 -22.07 -22.41
N GLY A 69 13.51 -22.39 -23.00
CA GLY A 69 13.02 -23.76 -23.23
C GLY A 69 12.10 -24.26 -22.11
N ASP A 70 12.03 -25.58 -21.89
CA ASP A 70 11.15 -26.20 -20.87
C ASP A 70 11.57 -25.90 -19.41
N TRP A 71 12.34 -24.84 -19.17
CA TRP A 71 12.79 -24.43 -17.86
C TRP A 71 11.64 -24.00 -16.96
N ALA A 72 10.53 -23.49 -17.51
CA ALA A 72 9.22 -23.49 -16.88
C ALA A 72 8.16 -23.09 -17.92
N ARG A 73 7.07 -23.86 -18.06
CA ARG A 73 5.81 -23.27 -18.54
C ARG A 73 5.29 -22.38 -17.42
N VAL A 74 5.34 -21.07 -17.61
CA VAL A 74 5.02 -20.13 -16.54
C VAL A 74 3.57 -19.69 -16.70
N ASP A 75 2.68 -20.29 -15.93
CA ASP A 75 1.31 -19.77 -15.85
C ASP A 75 1.27 -18.49 -15.00
N VAL A 76 1.39 -17.35 -15.67
CA VAL A 76 1.24 -16.01 -15.07
C VAL A 76 -0.22 -15.57 -14.95
N GLY A 77 -1.18 -16.32 -15.52
CA GLY A 77 -2.60 -15.99 -15.52
C GLY A 77 -3.17 -15.69 -14.14
N PRO A 78 -2.91 -16.54 -13.12
CA PRO A 78 -3.34 -16.28 -11.74
C PRO A 78 -2.74 -15.01 -11.12
N ALA A 79 -1.58 -14.55 -11.61
CA ALA A 79 -0.93 -13.34 -11.13
C ALA A 79 -1.50 -12.07 -11.79
N ILE A 80 -1.90 -12.15 -13.06
CA ILE A 80 -2.52 -11.07 -13.84
C ILE A 80 -4.00 -10.89 -13.45
N HIS A 81 -4.70 -12.01 -13.26
CA HIS A 81 -6.13 -12.08 -12.94
C HIS A 81 -6.32 -12.83 -11.63
N PRO A 82 -5.98 -12.21 -10.49
CA PRO A 82 -6.15 -12.88 -9.22
C PRO A 82 -7.66 -13.10 -8.97
N PRO A 83 -8.04 -14.25 -8.38
CA PRO A 83 -9.44 -14.60 -8.20
C PRO A 83 -10.15 -13.53 -7.38
N LEU A 84 -11.29 -13.06 -7.89
CA LEU A 84 -12.19 -12.20 -7.14
C LEU A 84 -12.58 -12.90 -5.84
N LEU A 85 -12.41 -12.24 -4.70
CA LEU A 85 -12.89 -12.78 -3.44
C LEU A 85 -14.40 -12.96 -3.53
N SER A 86 -14.88 -14.20 -3.43
CA SER A 86 -16.30 -14.56 -3.48
C SER A 86 -17.12 -13.99 -2.32
N ARG A 87 -16.46 -13.38 -1.33
CA ARG A 87 -17.11 -12.77 -0.17
C ARG A 87 -17.36 -11.30 -0.47
N PRO A 88 -18.63 -10.84 -0.46
CA PRO A 88 -18.92 -9.41 -0.49
C PRO A 88 -18.16 -8.74 0.66
N PRO A 89 -17.54 -7.56 0.45
CA PRO A 89 -17.00 -6.80 1.56
C PRO A 89 -18.11 -6.64 2.61
N ALA A 90 -17.77 -6.90 3.87
CA ALA A 90 -18.72 -6.72 4.97
C ALA A 90 -19.35 -5.32 4.86
N PRO A 91 -20.65 -5.17 5.20
CA PRO A 91 -21.34 -3.90 5.04
C PRO A 91 -20.51 -2.77 5.66
N VAL A 92 -20.32 -1.74 4.83
CA VAL A 92 -19.54 -0.55 5.12
C VAL A 92 -20.06 0.06 6.42
N THR A 93 -19.37 -0.18 7.53
CA THR A 93 -19.63 0.57 8.77
C THR A 93 -18.99 1.94 8.59
N GLU A 94 -19.81 2.99 8.56
CA GLU A 94 -19.32 4.37 8.60
C GLU A 94 -18.43 4.54 9.84
N GLY A 95 -17.19 5.01 9.64
CA GLY A 95 -16.20 5.18 10.72
C GLY A 95 -15.05 4.18 10.74
N ARG A 96 -15.05 3.10 9.94
CA ARG A 96 -13.92 2.15 9.84
C ARG A 96 -12.97 2.35 8.65
N ILE A 97 -13.29 3.28 7.76
CA ILE A 97 -12.55 3.46 6.50
C ILE A 97 -11.05 3.76 6.71
N GLY A 98 -10.68 4.58 7.69
CA GLY A 98 -9.28 4.88 7.99
C GLY A 98 -8.50 3.62 8.37
N ALA A 99 -9.05 2.83 9.30
CA ALA A 99 -8.44 1.57 9.73
C ALA A 99 -8.35 0.54 8.59
N ASP A 100 -9.38 0.42 7.75
CA ASP A 100 -9.36 -0.50 6.60
C ASP A 100 -8.26 -0.09 5.59
N LEU A 101 -8.12 1.21 5.32
CA LEU A 101 -7.08 1.75 4.42
C LEU A 101 -5.68 1.58 5.00
N LEU A 102 -5.51 1.77 6.32
CA LEU A 102 -4.27 1.49 7.04
C LEU A 102 -3.86 0.02 6.89
N ILE A 103 -4.77 -0.91 7.16
CA ILE A 103 -4.51 -2.36 7.02
C ILE A 103 -4.14 -2.68 5.56
N SER A 104 -4.87 -2.10 4.60
CA SER A 104 -4.61 -2.31 3.19
C SER A 104 -3.22 -1.79 2.77
N ARG A 105 -2.82 -0.62 3.27
CA ARG A 105 -1.50 -0.02 3.03
C ARG A 105 -0.38 -0.91 3.59
N GLU A 106 -0.50 -1.34 4.84
CA GLU A 106 0.52 -2.19 5.48
C GLU A 106 0.63 -3.56 4.81
N ASN A 107 -0.49 -4.14 4.37
CA ASN A 107 -0.47 -5.37 3.56
C ASN A 107 0.27 -5.14 2.23
N LEU A 108 0.02 -4.04 1.51
CA LEU A 108 0.76 -3.72 0.28
C LEU A 108 2.27 -3.58 0.52
N LYS A 109 2.68 -2.89 1.60
CA LYS A 109 4.09 -2.77 1.99
C LYS A 109 4.72 -4.14 2.26
N GLN A 110 4.02 -4.98 3.02
CA GLN A 110 4.48 -6.35 3.32
C GLN A 110 4.61 -7.19 2.04
N ARG A 111 3.62 -7.15 1.14
CA ARG A 111 3.65 -7.89 -0.13
C ARG A 111 4.76 -7.39 -1.04
N ARG A 112 4.99 -6.08 -1.14
CA ARG A 112 6.11 -5.50 -1.89
C ARG A 112 7.45 -5.99 -1.34
N ALA A 113 7.63 -5.99 -0.02
CA ALA A 113 8.85 -6.50 0.60
C ALA A 113 9.08 -7.99 0.28
N GLY A 114 8.02 -8.81 0.35
CA GLY A 114 8.06 -10.22 -0.04
C GLY A 114 8.47 -10.41 -1.50
N LEU A 115 7.84 -9.68 -2.42
CA LEU A 115 8.16 -9.72 -3.85
C LEU A 115 9.60 -9.29 -4.14
N LEU A 116 10.09 -8.22 -3.51
CA LEU A 116 11.48 -7.79 -3.65
C LEU A 116 12.48 -8.80 -3.09
N SER A 117 12.09 -9.55 -2.05
CA SER A 117 12.90 -10.65 -1.51
C SER A 117 12.99 -11.81 -2.51
N GLU A 118 11.86 -12.23 -3.10
CA GLU A 118 11.83 -13.28 -4.12
C GLU A 118 12.61 -12.88 -5.38
N LEU A 119 12.54 -11.62 -5.81
CA LEU A 119 13.39 -11.10 -6.89
C LEU A 119 14.89 -11.20 -6.56
N GLY A 120 15.26 -10.95 -5.30
CA GLY A 120 16.64 -11.11 -4.82
C GLY A 120 17.11 -12.56 -4.93
N LYS A 121 16.27 -13.51 -4.50
CA LYS A 121 16.56 -14.95 -4.61
C LYS A 121 16.60 -15.41 -6.06
N ALA A 122 15.64 -14.99 -6.88
CA ALA A 122 15.59 -15.27 -8.31
C ALA A 122 16.85 -14.82 -9.03
N ARG A 123 17.35 -13.61 -8.74
CA ARG A 123 18.61 -13.12 -9.31
C ARG A 123 19.77 -14.07 -9.03
N PHE A 124 19.88 -14.56 -7.80
CA PHE A 124 20.94 -15.49 -7.41
C PHE A 124 20.76 -16.86 -8.07
N VAL A 125 19.59 -17.49 -7.88
CA VAL A 125 19.32 -18.86 -8.36
C VAL A 125 19.40 -18.95 -9.88
N LEU A 126 18.75 -18.03 -10.60
CA LEU A 126 18.73 -18.06 -12.06
C LEU A 126 20.09 -17.68 -12.64
N GLY A 127 20.81 -16.74 -12.01
CA GLY A 127 22.19 -16.41 -12.37
C GLY A 127 23.14 -17.60 -12.20
N THR A 128 23.02 -18.37 -11.11
CA THR A 128 23.81 -19.61 -10.92
C THR A 128 23.47 -20.70 -11.93
N ALA A 129 22.28 -20.63 -12.54
CA ALA A 129 21.85 -21.55 -13.58
C ALA A 129 22.22 -21.07 -15.00
N GLY A 130 22.98 -19.97 -15.13
CA GLY A 130 23.46 -19.44 -16.41
C GLY A 130 22.45 -18.53 -17.14
N LEU A 131 21.34 -18.17 -16.50
CA LEU A 131 20.36 -17.25 -17.07
C LEU A 131 20.76 -15.79 -16.87
N PRO A 132 20.43 -14.89 -17.80
CA PRO A 132 20.80 -13.48 -17.71
C PRO A 132 20.07 -12.80 -16.54
N ALA A 133 20.84 -12.41 -15.53
CA ALA A 133 20.33 -11.76 -14.32
C ALA A 133 19.83 -10.32 -14.57
N GLU A 134 20.11 -9.73 -15.73
CA GLU A 134 19.74 -8.36 -16.09
C GLU A 134 18.22 -8.17 -16.15
N GLU A 135 17.49 -9.15 -16.66
CA GLU A 135 16.02 -9.11 -16.74
C GLU A 135 15.36 -9.13 -15.37
N ILE A 136 15.94 -9.88 -14.42
CA ILE A 136 15.51 -9.82 -13.01
C ILE A 136 15.76 -8.44 -12.41
N CYS A 137 16.82 -7.74 -12.83
CA CYS A 137 17.10 -6.39 -12.39
C CYS A 137 16.13 -5.38 -12.99
N ALA A 138 15.79 -5.52 -14.28
CA ALA A 138 14.77 -4.72 -14.94
C ALA A 138 13.41 -4.88 -14.26
N TYR A 139 12.99 -6.13 -14.04
CA TYR A 139 11.74 -6.41 -13.35
C TYR A 139 11.72 -5.86 -11.92
N ARG A 140 12.84 -5.97 -11.18
CA ARG A 140 12.98 -5.34 -9.86
C ARG A 140 12.80 -3.82 -9.87
N ARG A 141 13.25 -3.12 -10.93
CA ARG A 141 13.02 -1.67 -11.07
C ARG A 141 11.53 -1.38 -11.28
N MET A 142 10.86 -2.14 -12.14
CA MET A 142 9.43 -2.01 -12.39
C MET A 142 8.61 -2.24 -11.12
N VAL A 143 8.92 -3.29 -10.34
CA VAL A 143 8.27 -3.53 -9.05
C VAL A 143 8.52 -2.39 -8.08
N ARG A 144 9.76 -1.87 -7.97
CA ARG A 144 10.05 -0.77 -7.05
C ARG A 144 9.23 0.47 -7.35
N LEU A 145 9.09 0.81 -8.63
CA LEU A 145 8.31 1.94 -9.12
C LEU A 145 6.82 1.70 -8.87
N TRP A 146 6.21 0.74 -9.58
CA TRP A 146 4.75 0.62 -9.61
C TRP A 146 4.15 0.09 -8.32
N ALA A 147 4.85 -0.79 -7.59
CA ALA A 147 4.41 -1.17 -6.25
C ALA A 147 4.60 -0.02 -5.24
N GLY A 148 5.56 0.87 -5.48
CA GLY A 148 5.74 2.12 -4.71
C GLY A 148 4.56 3.07 -4.94
N GLU A 149 4.30 3.42 -6.20
CA GLU A 149 3.17 4.28 -6.60
C GLU A 149 1.83 3.76 -6.07
N ALA A 150 1.61 2.45 -6.11
CA ALA A 150 0.41 1.83 -5.53
C ALA A 150 0.29 2.07 -4.01
N ILE A 151 1.39 1.95 -3.27
CA ILE A 151 1.42 2.21 -1.82
C ILE A 151 1.22 3.70 -1.54
N ASP A 152 1.87 4.58 -2.30
CA ASP A 152 1.81 6.03 -2.13
C ASP A 152 0.39 6.54 -2.39
N LEU A 153 -0.29 6.00 -3.40
CA LEU A 153 -1.68 6.30 -3.71
C LEU A 153 -2.62 5.93 -2.55
N VAL A 154 -2.51 4.69 -2.03
CA VAL A 154 -3.33 4.25 -0.89
C VAL A 154 -3.00 5.07 0.36
N THR A 155 -1.73 5.45 0.55
CA THR A 155 -1.28 6.32 1.65
C THR A 155 -1.91 7.70 1.54
N GLY A 156 -1.91 8.32 0.35
CA GLY A 156 -2.58 9.60 0.12
C GLY A 156 -4.08 9.54 0.38
N VAL A 157 -4.76 8.49 -0.05
CA VAL A 157 -6.20 8.31 0.21
C VAL A 157 -6.48 8.08 1.70
N HIS A 158 -5.62 7.34 2.39
CA HIS A 158 -5.69 7.17 3.85
C HIS A 158 -5.58 8.51 4.56
N ARG A 159 -4.55 9.31 4.24
CA ARG A 159 -4.34 10.66 4.80
C ARG A 159 -5.53 11.59 4.57
N LEU A 160 -6.00 11.69 3.32
CA LEU A 160 -7.16 12.51 2.97
C LEU A 160 -8.43 12.09 3.73
N THR A 161 -8.59 10.79 3.96
CA THR A 161 -9.73 10.25 4.71
C THR A 161 -9.65 10.61 6.19
N LEU A 162 -8.48 10.49 6.80
CA LEU A 162 -8.25 10.92 8.19
C LEU A 162 -8.45 12.42 8.32
N ALA A 163 -7.90 13.22 7.41
CA ALA A 163 -8.06 14.67 7.41
C ALA A 163 -9.53 15.09 7.38
N ASP A 164 -10.33 14.56 6.45
CA ASP A 164 -11.77 14.86 6.38
C ASP A 164 -12.49 14.45 7.69
N GLN A 165 -12.17 13.28 8.24
CA GLN A 165 -12.77 12.79 9.49
C GLN A 165 -12.45 13.73 10.67
N TYR A 166 -11.17 14.05 10.88
CA TYR A 166 -10.74 14.85 12.02
C TYR A 166 -11.16 16.30 11.89
N ILE A 167 -11.03 16.91 10.70
CA ILE A 167 -11.51 18.27 10.44
C ILE A 167 -13.01 18.38 10.74
N ARG A 168 -13.84 17.41 10.32
CA ARG A 168 -15.27 17.42 10.67
C ARG A 168 -15.49 17.36 12.18
N ARG A 169 -14.75 16.54 12.92
CA ARG A 169 -14.87 16.48 14.39
C ARG A 169 -14.45 17.79 15.06
N LEU A 170 -13.33 18.37 14.63
CA LEU A 170 -12.86 19.67 15.13
C LEU A 170 -13.86 20.80 14.81
N SER A 171 -14.46 20.79 13.62
CA SER A 171 -15.49 21.76 13.23
C SER A 171 -16.72 21.70 14.14
N ARG A 172 -17.18 20.49 14.49
CA ARG A 172 -18.32 20.29 15.40
C ARG A 172 -17.99 20.78 16.80
N LEU A 173 -16.78 20.52 17.27
CA LEU A 173 -16.32 20.99 18.57
C LEU A 173 -16.28 22.52 18.63
N ARG A 174 -15.87 23.16 17.55
CA ARG A 174 -15.82 24.63 17.44
C ARG A 174 -17.19 25.28 17.24
N ALA A 175 -18.16 24.57 16.68
CA ALA A 175 -19.52 25.07 16.49
C ALA A 175 -20.30 25.26 17.81
N VAL A 176 -19.78 24.75 18.94
CA VAL A 176 -20.39 24.93 20.26
C VAL A 176 -20.09 26.35 20.78
N PRO A 177 -21.11 27.19 21.05
CA PRO A 177 -20.91 28.54 21.60
C PRO A 177 -20.26 28.41 22.98
N HIS A 178 -19.17 29.16 23.21
CA HIS A 178 -18.24 29.07 24.35
C HIS A 178 -17.21 27.94 24.24
N ALA A 179 -16.17 28.16 23.43
CA ALA A 179 -14.94 27.36 23.45
C ALA A 179 -14.25 27.51 24.82
N SER A 180 -14.68 26.69 25.78
CA SER A 180 -14.09 26.61 27.11
C SER A 180 -12.66 26.03 27.02
N PRO A 181 -11.82 26.23 28.05
CA PRO A 181 -10.55 25.53 28.16
C PRO A 181 -10.67 24.01 27.94
N ALA A 182 -11.76 23.39 28.40
CA ALA A 182 -12.05 21.96 28.19
C ALA A 182 -12.30 21.60 26.71
N ALA A 183 -12.86 22.52 25.91
CA ALA A 183 -13.00 22.32 24.46
C ALA A 183 -11.63 22.34 23.77
N ARG A 184 -10.69 23.17 24.22
CA ARG A 184 -9.32 23.17 23.69
C ARG A 184 -8.57 21.88 24.01
N GLU A 185 -8.71 21.38 25.25
CA GLU A 185 -8.12 20.09 25.64
C GLU A 185 -8.71 18.92 24.85
N THR A 186 -10.03 18.92 24.64
CA THR A 186 -10.70 17.92 23.80
C THR A 186 -10.21 17.99 22.34
N GLY A 187 -10.07 19.20 21.80
CA GLY A 187 -9.53 19.43 20.45
C GLY A 187 -8.08 18.95 20.32
N ALA A 188 -7.23 19.24 21.31
CA ALA A 188 -5.87 18.74 21.37
C ALA A 188 -5.81 17.20 21.46
N GLY A 189 -6.75 16.57 22.17
CA GLY A 189 -6.92 15.12 22.19
C GLY A 189 -7.26 14.53 20.82
N LEU A 190 -8.14 15.19 20.06
CA LEU A 190 -8.45 14.81 18.67
C LEU A 190 -7.25 14.98 17.74
N VAL A 191 -6.48 16.07 17.88
CA VAL A 191 -5.25 16.27 17.11
C VAL A 191 -4.22 15.19 17.45
N ARG A 192 -4.05 14.83 18.73
CA ARG A 192 -3.18 13.72 19.12
C ARG A 192 -3.57 12.41 18.45
N GLN A 193 -4.87 12.06 18.52
CA GLN A 193 -5.37 10.85 17.91
C GLN A 193 -5.14 10.84 16.38
N TRP A 194 -5.33 11.99 15.71
CA TRP A 194 -5.01 12.14 14.30
C TRP A 194 -3.52 11.86 14.02
N MET A 195 -2.61 12.40 14.82
CA MET A 195 -1.16 12.15 14.65
C MET A 195 -0.77 10.69 14.91
N GLU A 196 -1.45 10.01 15.83
CA GLU A 196 -1.27 8.59 16.11
C GLU A 196 -1.75 7.70 14.95
N ASP A 197 -2.80 8.11 14.24
CA ASP A 197 -3.33 7.40 13.06
C ASP A 197 -2.46 7.60 11.79
N LEU A 198 -1.50 8.53 11.83
CA LEU A 198 -0.61 8.88 10.72
C LEU A 198 0.80 8.28 10.85
N GLU A 199 1.47 8.14 9.71
CA GLU A 199 2.92 7.91 9.71
C GLU A 199 3.66 9.18 10.14
N GLU A 200 4.77 9.00 10.86
CA GLU A 200 5.62 10.08 11.33
C GLU A 200 5.96 11.15 10.26
N PRO A 201 6.40 10.80 9.03
CA PRO A 201 6.69 11.80 8.00
C PRO A 201 5.50 12.67 7.58
N ASP A 202 4.26 12.21 7.81
CA ASP A 202 3.06 12.94 7.40
C ASP A 202 2.58 13.93 8.48
N ARG A 203 2.95 13.72 9.75
CA ARG A 203 2.38 14.42 10.91
C ARG A 203 2.51 15.94 10.80
N GLU A 204 3.69 16.46 10.49
CA GLU A 204 3.91 17.91 10.46
C GLU A 204 3.09 18.59 9.36
N GLY A 205 2.95 17.95 8.19
CA GLY A 205 2.11 18.46 7.10
C GLY A 205 0.63 18.50 7.49
N GLU A 206 0.15 17.50 8.22
CA GLU A 206 -1.25 17.44 8.69
C GLU A 206 -1.51 18.41 9.85
N LEU A 207 -0.53 18.69 10.71
CA LEU A 207 -0.60 19.77 11.71
C LEU A 207 -0.72 21.14 11.03
N ALA A 208 0.12 21.42 10.03
CA ALA A 208 0.05 22.65 9.25
C ALA A 208 -1.30 22.77 8.51
N LEU A 209 -1.86 21.66 8.01
CA LEU A 209 -3.20 21.63 7.44
C LEU A 209 -4.26 22.02 8.49
N ALA A 210 -4.18 21.48 9.71
CA ALA A 210 -5.13 21.82 10.77
C ALA A 210 -5.06 23.32 11.13
N GLU A 211 -3.84 23.87 11.25
CA GLU A 211 -3.61 25.31 11.50
C GLU A 211 -4.21 26.19 10.41
N THR A 212 -3.93 25.89 9.14
CA THR A 212 -4.45 26.64 7.99
C THR A 212 -5.97 26.53 7.84
N CYS A 213 -6.56 25.42 8.29
CA CYS A 213 -8.02 25.26 8.40
C CYS A 213 -8.62 26.00 9.62
N GLY A 214 -7.80 26.76 10.35
CA GLY A 214 -8.21 27.61 11.46
C GLY A 214 -8.12 26.93 12.83
N TYR A 215 -7.75 25.66 12.95
CA TYR A 215 -7.72 24.91 14.21
C TYR A 215 -6.40 25.07 15.00
N GLY A 216 -5.70 26.19 14.80
CA GLY A 216 -4.38 26.45 15.39
C GLY A 216 -4.36 26.42 16.92
N ASP A 217 -5.43 26.87 17.58
CA ASP A 217 -5.56 26.80 19.04
C ASP A 217 -5.55 25.36 19.59
N PHE A 218 -6.14 24.41 18.86
CA PHE A 218 -6.08 22.99 19.20
C PHE A 218 -4.68 22.40 18.95
N VAL A 219 -4.00 22.83 17.89
CA VAL A 219 -2.63 22.41 17.56
C VAL A 219 -1.62 22.94 18.57
N GLU A 220 -1.73 24.22 18.96
CA GLU A 220 -0.90 24.82 20.01
C GLU A 220 -1.06 24.09 21.34
N CYS A 221 -2.31 23.81 21.74
CA CYS A 221 -2.59 23.07 22.97
C CYS A 221 -2.04 21.63 22.90
N TYR A 222 -2.17 20.97 21.75
CA TYR A 222 -1.55 19.65 21.50
C TYR A 222 -0.02 19.70 21.67
N ARG A 223 0.67 20.63 20.99
CA ARG A 223 2.13 20.79 21.08
C ARG A 223 2.58 21.08 22.51
N ALA A 224 1.89 21.95 23.23
CA ALA A 224 2.19 22.27 24.63
C ALA A 224 2.04 21.05 25.55
N ASN A 225 1.04 20.19 25.31
CA ASN A 225 0.83 18.97 26.08
C ASN A 225 1.90 17.91 25.77
N THR A 226 2.31 17.77 24.51
CA THR A 226 3.36 16.82 24.12
C THR A 226 4.71 17.19 24.71
N LEU A 227 5.04 18.49 24.78
CA LEU A 227 6.25 19.01 25.41
C LEU A 227 6.31 18.79 26.94
N ARG A 228 5.17 18.59 27.61
CA ARG A 228 5.10 18.32 29.05
C ARG A 228 5.22 16.85 29.41
N CYS A 229 5.03 15.96 28.43
CA CYS A 229 5.07 14.50 28.63
C CYS A 229 6.40 13.87 28.18
N ASN A 230 7.27 14.64 27.53
CA ASN A 230 8.65 14.29 27.19
C ASN A 230 9.62 14.95 28.19
#